data_AF-A0A7S4BEH2-F1
#
_entry.id   AF-A0A7S4BEH2-F1
#
_cell.length_a   1.000
_cell.length_b   1.000
_cell.length_c   1.000
_cell.angle_alpha   90.00
_cell.angle_beta   90.00
_cell.angle_gamma   90.00
#
_symmetry.space_group_name_H-M   'P 1'
#
loop_
_entity.id
_entity.type
_entity.pdbx_description
1 polymer ?
#
loop_
_entity_poly.entity_id
_entity_poly.type
_entity_poly.pdbx_seq_one_letter_code
_entity_poly.pdbx_strand_id
1 'polypeptide(L)'
;MRQEDGNDRELASLVVEMIRKVQSGERSLEDFDVRLLTSGVYIHGLRKWGQEWPMEQLLLLQAETLFSEPRATVERILNFLNIQGGPASSDYGVFNRNPLRHRARATSFVNRTLDAFFAAYNLELYAWCLRHAVPFTVWPNASDAESAQILPRSLLPLAA
;
A
#
# COMPACT_ATOMS: atom_id res chain seq x y z
N MET A 1 7.90 -17.93 24.44
CA MET A 1 6.50 -17.82 23.97
C MET A 1 5.66 -16.76 24.71
N ARG A 2 6.24 -15.76 25.41
CA ARG A 2 5.47 -14.67 26.07
C ARG A 2 5.75 -13.25 25.51
N GLN A 3 6.79 -13.07 24.70
CA GLN A 3 7.20 -11.77 24.16
C GLN A 3 6.48 -11.39 22.86
N GLU A 4 6.10 -12.38 22.04
CA GLU A 4 5.44 -12.15 20.74
C GLU A 4 4.02 -11.59 20.93
N ASP A 5 3.23 -12.15 21.86
CA ASP A 5 1.87 -11.69 22.15
C ASP A 5 1.79 -10.24 22.69
N GLY A 6 2.86 -9.75 23.33
CA GLY A 6 2.92 -8.39 23.87
C GLY A 6 3.11 -7.34 22.78
N ASN A 7 4.00 -7.61 21.82
CA ASN A 7 4.32 -6.73 20.72
C ASN A 7 3.13 -6.56 19.74
N ASP A 8 2.39 -7.64 19.52
CA ASP A 8 1.22 -7.64 18.63
C ASP A 8 0.07 -6.78 19.18
N ARG A 9 -0.14 -6.79 20.51
CA ARG A 9 -1.16 -5.95 21.16
C ARG A 9 -0.78 -4.48 21.15
N GLU A 10 0.50 -4.18 21.31
CA GLU A 10 1.01 -2.81 21.24
C GLU A 10 0.86 -2.25 19.82
N LEU A 11 1.24 -3.02 18.80
CA LEU A 11 1.06 -2.64 17.39
C LEU A 11 -0.42 -2.41 17.05
N ALA A 12 -1.31 -3.33 17.47
CA ALA A 12 -2.75 -3.19 17.26
C ALA A 12 -3.31 -1.92 17.91
N SER A 13 -2.91 -1.62 19.15
CA SER A 13 -3.34 -0.41 19.86
C SER A 13 -2.84 0.85 19.15
N LEU A 14 -1.58 0.84 18.70
CA LEU A 14 -0.99 1.96 17.97
C LEU A 14 -1.74 2.23 16.65
N VAL A 15 -2.00 1.19 15.85
CA VAL A 15 -2.73 1.32 14.57
C VAL A 15 -4.13 1.88 14.80
N VAL A 16 -4.88 1.34 15.75
CA VAL A 16 -6.23 1.81 16.08
C VAL A 16 -6.22 3.27 16.52
N GLU A 17 -5.29 3.66 17.39
CA GLU A 17 -5.20 5.04 17.87
C GLU A 17 -4.80 6.02 16.76
N MET A 18 -3.87 5.63 15.88
CA MET A 18 -3.50 6.48 14.74
C MET A 18 -4.67 6.68 13.77
N ILE A 19 -5.43 5.62 13.47
CA ILE A 19 -6.63 5.70 12.64
C ILE A 19 -7.66 6.63 13.30
N ARG A 20 -7.92 6.48 14.60
CA ARG A 20 -8.85 7.34 15.35
C ARG A 20 -8.46 8.82 15.24
N LYS A 21 -7.18 9.14 15.41
CA LYS A 21 -6.67 10.52 15.31
C LYS A 21 -6.87 11.12 13.92
N VAL A 22 -6.61 10.33 12.87
CA VAL A 22 -6.85 10.76 11.49
C VAL A 22 -8.35 10.96 11.22
N GLN A 23 -9.19 10.00 11.60
CA GLN A 23 -10.64 10.06 11.36
C GLN A 23 -11.33 11.18 12.14
N SER A 24 -10.85 11.49 13.34
CA SER A 24 -11.37 12.61 14.16
C SER A 24 -10.85 13.98 13.73
N GLY A 25 -9.89 14.04 12.81
CA GLY A 25 -9.24 15.29 12.40
C GLY A 25 -8.26 15.85 13.44
N GLU A 26 -7.99 15.14 14.54
CA GLU A 26 -6.93 15.48 15.51
C GLU A 26 -5.54 15.45 14.85
N ARG A 27 -5.41 14.63 13.80
CA ARG A 27 -4.24 14.53 12.94
C ARG A 27 -4.63 14.50 11.47
N SER A 28 -3.70 14.94 10.63
CA SER A 28 -3.74 14.83 9.18
C SER A 28 -2.85 13.69 8.69
N LEU A 29 -3.16 13.19 7.48
CA LEU A 29 -2.27 12.29 6.74
C LEU A 29 -0.97 12.95 6.26
N GLU A 30 -0.77 14.24 6.54
CA GLU A 30 0.50 14.92 6.27
C GLU A 30 1.39 15.02 7.51
N ASP A 31 0.88 14.64 8.69
CA ASP A 31 1.61 14.73 9.95
C ASP A 31 2.69 13.65 10.07
N PHE A 32 3.84 14.03 10.66
CA PHE A 32 5.00 13.15 10.79
C PHE A 32 4.74 11.93 11.68
N ASP A 33 3.98 12.10 12.77
CA ASP A 33 3.67 11.04 13.74
C ASP A 33 2.67 10.00 13.20
N VAL A 34 2.05 10.27 12.05
CA VAL A 34 1.10 9.36 11.37
C VAL A 34 1.77 8.56 10.24
N ARG A 35 3.08 8.74 10.01
CA ARG A 35 3.82 8.17 8.85
C ARG A 35 3.61 6.68 8.58
N LEU A 36 3.34 5.90 9.62
CA LEU A 36 2.96 4.50 9.52
C LEU A 36 1.76 4.29 8.56
N LEU A 37 0.76 5.16 8.63
CA LEU A 37 -0.41 5.13 7.76
C LEU A 37 -0.19 5.93 6.47
N THR A 38 0.44 7.11 6.57
CA THR A 38 0.54 8.04 5.42
C THR A 38 1.37 7.48 4.28
N SER A 39 2.40 6.71 4.58
CA SER A 39 3.23 6.03 3.58
C SER A 39 2.45 5.01 2.74
N GLY A 40 1.30 4.52 3.22
CA GLY A 40 0.40 3.64 2.48
C GLY A 40 -0.66 4.35 1.64
N VAL A 41 -0.82 5.68 1.75
CA VAL A 41 -1.84 6.44 1.00
C VAL A 41 -1.25 6.98 -0.32
N TYR A 42 -1.07 6.10 -1.30
CA TYR A 42 -0.40 6.43 -2.56
C TYR A 42 -1.13 7.49 -3.41
N ILE A 43 -2.46 7.50 -3.38
CA ILE A 43 -3.27 8.36 -4.26
C ILE A 43 -3.03 9.86 -4.01
N HIS A 44 -2.73 10.26 -2.77
CA HIS A 44 -2.41 11.66 -2.47
C HIS A 44 -1.14 12.13 -3.19
N GLY A 45 -0.09 11.31 -3.17
CA GLY A 45 1.16 11.59 -3.88
C GLY A 45 0.97 11.60 -5.40
N LEU A 46 0.28 10.60 -5.93
CA LEU A 46 0.04 10.47 -7.37
C LEU A 46 -0.77 11.64 -7.94
N ARG A 47 -1.77 12.15 -7.20
CA ARG A 47 -2.52 13.35 -7.61
C ARG A 47 -1.63 14.57 -7.71
N LYS A 48 -0.77 14.80 -6.69
CA LYS A 48 0.17 15.92 -6.70
C LYS A 48 1.17 15.78 -7.86
N TRP A 49 1.70 14.59 -8.10
CA TRP A 49 2.63 14.36 -9.21
C TRP A 49 1.97 14.52 -10.58
N GLY A 50 0.75 14.03 -10.77
CA GLY A 50 0.01 14.16 -12.03
C GLY A 50 -0.49 15.59 -12.34
N GLN A 51 -0.43 16.51 -11.37
CA GLN A 51 -0.67 17.95 -11.61
C GLN A 51 0.57 18.64 -12.19
N GLU A 52 1.76 18.20 -11.77
CA GLU A 52 3.03 18.82 -12.14
C GLU A 52 3.70 18.14 -13.34
N TRP A 53 3.48 16.84 -13.51
CA TRP A 53 4.13 16.01 -14.52
C TRP A 53 3.10 15.32 -15.43
N PRO A 54 3.30 15.34 -16.76
CA PRO A 54 2.50 14.55 -17.69
C PRO A 54 2.66 13.04 -17.41
N MET A 55 1.61 12.27 -17.70
CA MET A 55 1.56 10.84 -17.39
C MET A 55 2.64 10.03 -18.11
N GLU A 56 3.08 10.48 -19.28
CA GLU A 56 4.16 9.87 -20.06
C GLU A 56 5.52 9.98 -19.35
N GLN A 57 5.65 10.85 -18.35
CA GLN A 57 6.84 11.00 -17.50
C GLN A 57 6.70 10.31 -16.13
N LEU A 58 5.61 9.58 -15.90
CA LEU A 58 5.37 8.84 -14.66
C LEU A 58 5.23 7.34 -14.94
N LEU A 59 6.16 6.55 -14.39
CA LEU A 59 6.08 5.09 -14.43
C LEU A 59 5.56 4.54 -13.11
N LEU A 60 4.33 4.01 -13.10
CA LEU A 60 3.78 3.28 -11.96
C LEU A 60 4.02 1.77 -12.11
N LEU A 61 4.63 1.17 -11.08
CA LEU A 61 4.94 -0.26 -11.01
C LEU A 61 4.21 -0.89 -9.83
N GLN A 62 3.70 -2.10 -10.06
CA GLN A 62 3.12 -2.92 -9.02
C GLN A 62 4.19 -3.86 -8.44
N ALA A 63 4.38 -3.84 -7.12
CA ALA A 63 5.43 -4.61 -6.45
C ALA A 63 5.22 -6.13 -6.63
N GLU A 64 3.97 -6.58 -6.64
CA GLU A 64 3.63 -7.99 -6.88
C GLU A 64 4.15 -8.45 -8.25
N THR A 65 3.92 -7.65 -9.30
CA THR A 65 4.42 -7.94 -10.66
C THR A 65 5.94 -7.90 -10.72
N LEU A 66 6.58 -6.98 -9.99
CA LEU A 66 8.04 -6.96 -9.88
C LEU A 66 8.58 -8.26 -9.27
N PHE A 67 7.90 -8.82 -8.27
CA PHE A 67 8.34 -10.06 -7.62
C PHE A 67 8.00 -11.32 -8.42
N SER A 68 6.84 -11.37 -9.08
CA SER A 68 6.43 -12.53 -9.89
C SER A 68 7.09 -12.55 -11.26
N GLU A 69 7.28 -11.38 -11.87
CA GLU A 69 7.79 -11.18 -13.23
C GLU A 69 8.87 -10.08 -13.28
N PRO A 70 10.00 -10.25 -12.55
CA PRO A 70 11.05 -9.22 -12.44
C PRO A 70 11.63 -8.82 -13.80
N ARG A 71 11.82 -9.81 -14.70
CA ARG A 71 12.33 -9.58 -16.05
C ARG A 71 11.42 -8.63 -16.84
N ALA A 72 10.13 -8.94 -16.94
CA ALA A 72 9.17 -8.12 -17.68
C ALA A 72 9.07 -6.70 -17.07
N THR A 73 9.12 -6.62 -15.73
CA THR A 73 9.10 -5.33 -15.03
C THR A 73 10.33 -4.48 -15.33
N VAL A 74 11.53 -5.06 -15.34
CA VAL A 74 12.77 -4.34 -15.68
C VAL A 74 12.79 -3.94 -17.15
N GLU A 75 12.34 -4.80 -18.08
CA GLU A 75 12.19 -4.45 -19.49
C GLU A 75 11.27 -3.24 -19.67
N ARG A 76 10.15 -3.17 -18.92
CA ARG A 76 9.27 -1.99 -18.89
C ARG A 76 9.97 -0.74 -18.37
N ILE A 77 10.81 -0.84 -17.33
CA ILE A 77 11.60 0.29 -16.81
C ILE A 77 12.59 0.78 -17.87
N LEU A 78 13.34 -0.12 -18.50
CA LEU A 78 14.33 0.23 -19.52
C LEU A 78 13.68 0.90 -20.73
N ASN A 79 12.52 0.39 -21.17
CA ASN A 79 11.74 0.99 -22.24
C ASN A 79 11.26 2.39 -21.89
N PHE A 80 10.75 2.59 -20.67
CA PHE A 80 10.33 3.91 -20.19
C PHE A 80 11.49 4.91 -20.14
N LEU A 81 12.69 4.46 -19.74
CA LEU A 81 13.90 5.29 -19.71
C LEU A 81 14.60 5.43 -21.08
N ASN A 82 14.06 4.81 -22.13
CA ASN A 82 14.67 4.74 -23.46
C ASN A 82 16.11 4.20 -23.47
N ILE A 83 16.39 3.20 -22.62
CA ILE A 83 17.71 2.56 -22.52
C ILE A 83 17.72 1.30 -23.40
N GLN A 84 18.49 1.34 -24.47
CA GLN A 84 18.76 0.18 -25.34
C GLN A 84 19.93 -0.64 -24.78
N GLY A 85 19.85 -1.97 -24.88
CA GLY A 85 20.97 -2.86 -24.53
C GLY A 85 21.31 -2.93 -23.03
N GLY A 86 20.34 -2.66 -22.15
CA GLY A 86 20.46 -2.91 -20.71
C GLY A 86 20.81 -4.38 -20.40
N PRO A 87 21.24 -4.70 -19.17
CA PRO A 87 21.70 -6.04 -18.80
C PRO A 87 20.72 -7.10 -19.27
N ALA A 88 21.22 -8.07 -20.03
CA ALA A 88 20.44 -9.20 -20.49
C ALA A 88 19.83 -9.89 -19.26
N SER A 89 18.52 -9.99 -19.25
CA SER A 89 17.64 -10.34 -18.13
C SER A 89 17.76 -11.76 -17.56
N SER A 90 18.89 -12.46 -17.77
CA SER A 90 19.08 -13.81 -17.26
C SER A 90 19.40 -13.88 -15.75
N ASP A 91 19.83 -12.78 -15.12
CA ASP A 91 20.50 -12.84 -13.81
C ASP A 91 19.74 -12.15 -12.65
N TYR A 92 18.43 -11.94 -12.77
CA TYR A 92 17.61 -11.46 -11.63
C TYR A 92 17.26 -12.59 -10.67
N GLY A 93 18.29 -13.15 -10.02
CA GLY A 93 18.14 -14.13 -8.95
C GLY A 93 17.56 -13.51 -7.67
N VAL A 94 16.77 -14.28 -6.92
CA VAL A 94 16.35 -13.89 -5.57
C VAL A 94 17.52 -14.14 -4.61
N PHE A 95 18.34 -13.10 -4.37
CA PHE A 95 19.53 -13.21 -3.54
C PHE A 95 19.27 -13.11 -2.03
N ASN A 96 18.20 -12.41 -1.62
CA ASN A 96 17.85 -12.25 -0.20
C ASN A 96 16.44 -12.79 0.08
N ARG A 97 16.38 -14.03 0.56
CA ARG A 97 15.14 -14.62 1.10
C ARG A 97 15.09 -14.21 2.57
N ASN A 98 14.46 -13.07 2.89
CA ASN A 98 14.33 -12.55 4.25
C ASN A 98 14.06 -13.70 5.26
N PRO A 99 15.06 -14.14 6.04
CA PRO A 99 14.94 -15.34 6.87
C PRO A 99 13.94 -15.11 8.01
N LEU A 100 13.65 -13.85 8.32
CA LEU A 100 12.72 -13.42 9.37
C LEU A 100 11.30 -13.17 8.85
N ARG A 101 10.96 -13.58 7.61
CA ARG A 101 9.59 -13.41 7.05
C ARG A 101 8.46 -13.90 7.95
N HIS A 102 8.74 -14.89 8.79
CA HIS A 102 7.79 -15.50 9.71
C HIS A 102 7.56 -14.63 10.96
N ARG A 103 8.52 -13.78 11.33
CA ARG A 103 8.43 -12.83 12.46
C ARG A 103 7.83 -11.48 12.08
N ALA A 104 7.63 -11.23 10.79
CA ALA A 104 7.12 -9.96 10.25
C ALA A 104 5.62 -9.98 9.92
N ARG A 105 4.90 -11.07 10.27
CA ARG A 105 3.48 -11.17 9.97
C ARG A 105 2.67 -10.45 11.03
N ALA A 106 2.05 -9.35 10.64
CA ALA A 106 1.02 -8.71 11.45
C ALA A 106 -0.15 -9.67 11.70
N THR A 107 -0.84 -9.48 12.83
CA THR A 107 -2.01 -10.28 13.18
C THR A 107 -3.15 -10.06 12.19
N SER A 108 -4.06 -11.03 12.11
CA SER A 108 -5.24 -10.91 11.25
C SER A 108 -6.14 -9.71 11.62
N PHE A 109 -6.15 -9.32 12.90
CA PHE A 109 -6.84 -8.12 13.35
C PHE A 109 -6.21 -6.86 12.75
N VAL A 110 -4.90 -6.69 12.90
CA VAL A 110 -4.17 -5.53 12.34
C VAL A 110 -4.35 -5.44 10.83
N ASN A 111 -4.21 -6.56 10.12
CA ASN A 111 -4.40 -6.59 8.66
C ASN A 111 -5.81 -6.12 8.28
N ARG A 112 -6.87 -6.69 8.88
CA ARG A 112 -8.25 -6.27 8.58
C ARG A 112 -8.52 -4.80 8.92
N THR A 113 -7.97 -4.31 10.03
CA THR A 113 -8.09 -2.90 10.42
C THR A 113 -7.44 -1.98 9.39
N LEU A 114 -6.24 -2.34 8.91
CA LEU A 114 -5.55 -1.57 7.87
C LEU A 114 -6.25 -1.70 6.51
N ASP A 115 -6.73 -2.88 6.13
CA ASP A 115 -7.49 -3.10 4.91
C ASP A 115 -8.75 -2.21 4.88
N ALA A 116 -9.50 -2.18 5.99
CA ALA A 116 -10.68 -1.32 6.11
C ALA A 116 -10.33 0.17 6.03
N PHE A 117 -9.22 0.59 6.65
CA PHE A 117 -8.75 1.97 6.58
C PHE A 117 -8.33 2.38 5.16
N PHE A 118 -7.58 1.52 4.46
CA PHE A 118 -7.05 1.83 3.13
C PHE A 118 -8.06 1.63 1.98
N ALA A 119 -9.18 0.94 2.22
CA ALA A 119 -10.16 0.61 1.18
C ALA A 119 -10.60 1.81 0.33
N ALA A 120 -10.97 2.93 0.97
CA ALA A 120 -11.40 4.13 0.24
C ALA A 120 -10.27 4.72 -0.62
N TYR A 121 -9.06 4.81 -0.08
CA TYR A 121 -7.88 5.31 -0.81
C TYR A 121 -7.48 4.40 -1.96
N ASN A 122 -7.61 3.08 -1.78
CA ASN A 122 -7.36 2.08 -2.81
C ASN A 122 -8.38 2.17 -3.95
N LEU A 123 -9.68 2.36 -3.65
CA LEU A 123 -10.69 2.61 -4.68
C LEU A 123 -10.37 3.86 -5.50
N GLU A 124 -9.96 4.95 -4.83
CA GLU A 124 -9.54 6.17 -5.52
C GLU A 124 -8.28 5.95 -6.38
N LEU A 125 -7.32 5.15 -5.90
CA LEU A 125 -6.14 4.75 -6.65
C LEU A 125 -6.50 3.96 -7.92
N TYR A 126 -7.40 2.98 -7.81
CA TYR A 126 -7.82 2.17 -8.96
C TYR A 126 -8.56 3.01 -9.99
N ALA A 127 -9.47 3.88 -9.54
CA ALA A 127 -10.16 4.80 -10.42
C ALA A 127 -9.19 5.77 -11.11
N TRP A 128 -8.15 6.23 -10.40
CA TRP A 128 -7.11 7.06 -10.99
C TRP A 128 -6.31 6.30 -12.06
N CYS A 129 -5.86 5.08 -11.77
CA CYS A 129 -5.13 4.27 -12.75
C CYS A 129 -5.95 4.02 -14.01
N LEU A 130 -7.24 3.70 -13.85
CA LEU A 130 -8.15 3.48 -14.98
C LEU A 130 -8.30 4.73 -15.86
N ARG A 131 -8.49 5.91 -15.26
CA ARG A 131 -8.61 7.17 -16.01
C ARG A 131 -7.36 7.53 -16.81
N HIS A 132 -6.19 7.15 -16.30
CA HIS A 132 -4.90 7.46 -16.93
C HIS A 132 -4.33 6.28 -17.75
N ALA A 133 -5.13 5.25 -18.03
CA ALA A 133 -4.73 4.05 -18.76
C ALA A 133 -3.46 3.37 -18.22
N VAL A 134 -3.24 3.46 -16.90
CA VAL A 134 -2.11 2.83 -16.22
C VAL A 134 -2.49 1.38 -15.93
N PRO A 135 -1.70 0.38 -16.39
CA PRO A 135 -1.98 -1.02 -16.10
C PRO A 135 -1.80 -1.28 -14.61
N PHE A 136 -2.87 -1.69 -13.94
CA PHE A 136 -2.89 -1.94 -12.50
C PHE A 136 -3.86 -3.07 -12.18
N THR A 137 -3.42 -4.07 -11.40
CA THR A 137 -4.28 -5.15 -10.94
C THR A 137 -4.87 -4.79 -9.58
N VAL A 138 -6.20 -4.79 -9.48
CA VAL A 138 -6.93 -4.56 -8.22
C VAL A 138 -6.51 -5.60 -7.19
N TRP A 139 -6.20 -5.13 -5.98
CA TRP A 139 -5.86 -6.02 -4.88
C TRP A 139 -7.12 -6.71 -4.36
N PRO A 140 -7.20 -8.06 -4.37
CA PRO A 140 -8.43 -8.77 -4.03
C PRO A 140 -8.96 -8.44 -2.63
N ASN A 141 -8.06 -8.35 -1.64
CA ASN A 141 -8.46 -8.14 -0.24
C ASN A 141 -8.83 -6.68 0.07
N ALA A 142 -8.63 -5.74 -0.86
CA ALA A 142 -8.94 -4.33 -0.64
C ALA A 142 -10.46 -4.04 -0.60
N SER A 143 -11.28 -5.07 -0.85
CA SER A 143 -12.71 -4.94 -1.12
C SER A 143 -13.59 -5.85 -0.27
N ASP A 144 -13.04 -6.64 0.66
CA ASP A 144 -13.83 -7.56 1.46
C ASP A 144 -14.71 -6.79 2.45
N ALA A 145 -16.00 -6.70 2.13
CA ALA A 145 -17.03 -6.04 2.94
C ALA A 145 -17.15 -6.60 4.38
N GLU A 146 -16.64 -7.81 4.62
CA GLU A 146 -16.58 -8.41 5.95
C GLU A 146 -15.56 -7.71 6.88
N SER A 147 -14.48 -7.14 6.33
CA SER A 147 -13.45 -6.45 7.11
C SER A 147 -13.97 -5.18 7.80
N ALA A 148 -15.01 -4.55 7.24
CA ALA A 148 -15.65 -3.36 7.80
C ALA A 148 -16.49 -3.64 9.07
N GLN A 149 -16.93 -4.89 9.30
CA GLN A 149 -17.85 -5.23 10.39
C GLN A 149 -17.17 -5.37 11.77
N ILE A 150 -15.84 -5.33 11.82
CA ILE A 150 -15.03 -5.54 13.03
C ILE A 150 -14.50 -4.23 13.62
N LEU A 151 -14.63 -3.10 12.90
CA LEU A 151 -14.31 -1.81 13.48
C LEU A 151 -15.29 -1.52 14.62
N PRO A 152 -14.81 -1.10 15.81
CA PRO A 152 -15.71 -0.61 16.85
C PRO A 152 -16.56 0.50 16.25
N ARG A 153 -17.86 0.56 16.59
CA ARG A 153 -18.81 1.54 16.02
C ARG A 153 -18.32 2.99 16.06
N SER A 154 -17.42 3.32 16.98
CA SER A 154 -16.76 4.62 17.11
C SER A 154 -15.73 4.97 16.02
N LEU A 155 -15.32 4.00 15.19
CA LEU A 155 -14.32 4.14 14.12
C LEU A 155 -14.89 3.83 12.72
N LEU A 156 -16.18 3.51 12.66
CA LEU A 156 -16.89 3.48 11.38
C LEU A 156 -17.10 4.93 10.93
N PRO A 157 -16.89 5.26 9.65
CA PRO A 157 -17.33 6.56 9.14
C PRO A 157 -18.82 6.70 9.42
N LEU A 158 -19.23 7.86 9.95
CA LEU A 158 -20.64 8.21 10.06
C LEU A 158 -21.26 8.04 8.67
N ALA A 159 -22.11 7.01 8.52
CA ALA A 159 -22.95 6.89 7.35
C ALA A 159 -23.76 8.20 7.25
N ALA A 160 -23.71 8.79 6.07
CA ALA A 160 -24.31 10.09 5.75
C ALA A 160 -25.78 10.22 6.17
#